data_AF-A0A5N7J744-F1
#
_entry.id   AF-A0A5N7J744-F1
#
_cell.length_a   1.000
_cell.length_b   1.000
_cell.length_c   1.000
_cell.angle_alpha   90.00
_cell.angle_beta   90.00
_cell.angle_gamma   90.00
#
_symmetry.space_group_name_H-M   'P 1'
#
loop_
_entity.id
_entity.type
_entity.pdbx_description
1 polymer ?
#
loop_
_entity_poly.entity_id
_entity_poly.type
_entity_poly.pdbx_seq_one_letter_code
_entity_poly.pdbx_strand_id
1 'polypeptide(L)'
;MIYTVEEVAIKLKTSKQTIYNKLKLKEYKDKTLMKQGKTMIDEELLKLIQTGLNITNKFNTNNNEETIGEHEKVDDIVLDDDIVKLNQNLTNALIEQLKETKLQLKVKDLQITDLNDRLKQEQELNKNNQILQLRQPQETKQLEEHFALVDEKLTTLRDQMDIKQPQKGFIKRMFKK
;
A
#
# COMPACT_ATOMS: atom_id res chain seq x y z
N MET A 1 -20.87 6.05 -39.59
CA MET A 1 -19.61 6.03 -40.40
C MET A 1 -18.90 4.69 -40.19
N ILE A 2 -18.31 4.08 -41.23
CA ILE A 2 -17.70 2.75 -41.12
C ILE A 2 -16.18 2.87 -40.93
N TYR A 3 -15.66 2.19 -39.91
CA TYR A 3 -14.25 2.17 -39.54
C TYR A 3 -13.64 0.77 -39.68
N THR A 4 -12.36 0.71 -39.99
CA THR A 4 -11.58 -0.52 -39.88
C THR A 4 -11.16 -0.78 -38.43
N VAL A 5 -10.84 -2.04 -38.10
CA VAL A 5 -10.31 -2.40 -36.77
C VAL A 5 -9.08 -1.57 -36.39
N GLU A 6 -8.25 -1.21 -37.37
CA GLU A 6 -7.04 -0.42 -37.15
C GLU A 6 -7.36 1.03 -36.74
N GLU A 7 -8.31 1.66 -37.45
CA GLU A 7 -8.78 3.01 -37.13
C GLU A 7 -9.45 3.06 -35.76
N VAL A 8 -10.24 2.03 -35.42
CA VAL A 8 -10.87 1.93 -34.09
C VAL A 8 -9.83 1.74 -32.99
N ALA A 9 -8.81 0.91 -33.21
CA ALA A 9 -7.73 0.72 -32.25
C ALA A 9 -6.98 2.03 -31.97
N ILE A 10 -6.70 2.82 -33.01
CA ILE A 10 -6.08 4.15 -32.89
C ILE A 10 -7.01 5.11 -32.15
N LYS A 11 -8.29 5.17 -32.52
CA LYS A 11 -9.28 6.09 -31.92
C LYS A 11 -9.52 5.82 -30.43
N LEU A 12 -9.54 4.56 -30.03
CA LEU A 12 -9.72 4.14 -28.64
C LEU A 12 -8.41 4.00 -27.87
N LYS A 13 -7.25 4.23 -28.51
CA LYS A 13 -5.90 4.03 -27.93
C LYS A 13 -5.73 2.63 -27.30
N THR A 14 -6.21 1.60 -28.00
CA THR A 14 -6.10 0.20 -27.56
C THR A 14 -5.36 -0.64 -28.60
N SER A 15 -4.97 -1.86 -28.24
CA SER A 15 -4.34 -2.78 -29.19
C SER A 15 -5.36 -3.36 -30.18
N LYS A 16 -4.92 -3.65 -31.41
CA LYS A 16 -5.76 -4.36 -32.41
C LYS A 16 -6.31 -5.68 -31.83
N GLN A 17 -5.51 -6.38 -31.03
CA GLN A 17 -5.91 -7.63 -30.37
C GLN A 17 -7.06 -7.42 -29.36
N THR A 18 -7.03 -6.33 -28.59
CA THR A 18 -8.11 -5.98 -27.66
C THR A 18 -9.43 -5.80 -28.39
N ILE A 19 -9.42 -5.12 -29.54
CA ILE A 19 -10.61 -4.95 -30.39
C ILE A 19 -11.06 -6.30 -30.94
N TYR A 20 -10.17 -7.10 -31.54
CA TYR A 20 -10.52 -8.43 -32.03
C TYR A 20 -11.10 -9.35 -30.95
N ASN A 21 -10.60 -9.28 -29.72
CA ASN A 21 -11.13 -10.06 -28.60
C ASN A 21 -12.55 -9.64 -28.22
N LYS A 22 -12.86 -8.33 -28.25
CA LYS A 22 -14.22 -7.84 -28.03
C LYS A 22 -15.17 -8.27 -29.15
N LEU A 23 -14.71 -8.21 -30.41
CA LEU A 23 -15.51 -8.64 -31.56
C LEU A 23 -15.83 -10.14 -31.60
N LYS A 24 -15.06 -10.98 -30.88
CA LYS A 24 -15.35 -12.42 -30.72
C LYS A 24 -16.50 -12.72 -29.76
N LEU A 25 -16.88 -11.77 -28.91
CA LEU A 25 -17.98 -11.94 -27.96
C LEU A 25 -19.32 -11.97 -28.70
N LYS A 26 -20.26 -12.81 -28.22
CA LYS A 26 -21.56 -13.04 -28.88
C LYS A 26 -22.34 -11.75 -29.11
N GLU A 27 -22.26 -10.80 -28.17
CA GLU A 27 -22.93 -9.50 -28.21
C GLU A 27 -22.48 -8.59 -29.37
N TYR A 28 -21.25 -8.78 -29.86
CA TYR A 28 -20.64 -7.94 -30.90
C TYR A 28 -20.59 -8.64 -32.25
N LYS A 29 -20.53 -9.97 -32.25
CA LYS A 29 -20.42 -10.79 -33.46
C LYS A 29 -21.54 -10.51 -34.47
N ASP A 30 -22.77 -10.39 -33.99
CA ASP A 30 -23.95 -10.18 -34.83
C ASP A 30 -24.06 -8.75 -35.38
N LYS A 31 -23.26 -7.83 -34.82
CA LYS A 31 -23.18 -6.42 -35.25
C LYS A 31 -21.95 -6.12 -36.10
N THR A 32 -21.07 -7.10 -36.34
CA THR A 32 -19.88 -6.90 -37.19
C THR A 32 -20.22 -6.94 -38.67
N LEU A 33 -19.69 -5.98 -39.42
CA LEU A 33 -19.82 -5.95 -40.88
C LEU A 33 -18.56 -6.54 -41.51
N MET A 34 -18.71 -7.33 -42.56
CA MET A 34 -17.58 -7.82 -43.36
C MET A 34 -17.63 -7.20 -44.74
N LYS A 35 -16.54 -6.52 -45.13
CA LYS A 35 -16.38 -5.97 -46.48
C LYS A 35 -15.04 -6.42 -47.04
N GLN A 36 -15.05 -7.11 -48.18
CA GLN A 36 -13.84 -7.62 -48.85
C GLN A 36 -12.93 -8.45 -47.92
N GLY A 37 -13.51 -9.32 -47.09
CA GLY A 37 -12.77 -10.17 -46.16
C GLY A 37 -12.17 -9.44 -44.94
N LYS A 38 -12.39 -8.13 -44.80
CA LYS A 38 -11.97 -7.34 -43.63
C LYS A 38 -13.17 -7.03 -42.73
N THR A 39 -12.94 -7.13 -41.42
CA THR A 39 -13.93 -6.74 -40.40
C THR A 39 -14.02 -5.22 -40.33
N MET A 40 -15.24 -4.74 -40.43
CA MET A 40 -15.63 -3.34 -40.42
C MET A 40 -16.55 -3.08 -39.23
N ILE A 41 -16.38 -1.91 -38.62
CA ILE A 41 -17.06 -1.49 -37.40
C ILE A 41 -17.88 -0.24 -37.73
N ASP A 42 -19.20 -0.32 -37.57
CA ASP A 42 -20.05 0.86 -37.64
C ASP A 42 -19.95 1.70 -36.35
N GLU A 43 -20.43 2.93 -36.39
CA GLU A 43 -20.47 3.89 -35.31
C GLU A 43 -21.27 3.43 -34.10
N GLU A 44 -22.36 2.69 -34.27
CA GLU A 44 -23.10 2.09 -33.15
C GLU A 44 -22.23 1.03 -32.44
N LEU A 45 -21.58 0.16 -33.21
CA LEU A 45 -20.68 -0.85 -32.69
C LEU A 45 -19.44 -0.23 -32.03
N LEU A 46 -18.92 0.88 -32.57
CA LEU A 46 -17.85 1.65 -31.97
C LEU A 46 -18.24 2.19 -30.59
N LYS A 47 -19.43 2.79 -30.45
CA LYS A 47 -19.95 3.27 -29.16
C LYS A 47 -20.11 2.13 -28.16
N LEU A 48 -20.62 0.98 -28.60
CA LEU A 48 -20.75 -0.21 -27.76
C LEU A 48 -19.39 -0.75 -27.29
N ILE A 49 -18.38 -0.75 -28.17
CA ILE A 49 -17.01 -1.13 -27.79
C ILE A 49 -16.43 -0.10 -26.80
N GLN A 50 -16.69 1.19 -27.00
CA GLN A 50 -16.23 2.25 -26.11
C GLN A 50 -16.84 2.13 -24.70
N THR A 51 -18.14 1.88 -24.60
CA THR A 51 -18.81 1.62 -23.31
C THR A 51 -18.33 0.32 -22.69
N GLY A 52 -18.23 -0.76 -23.46
CA GLY A 52 -17.75 -2.07 -23.00
C GLY A 52 -16.27 -2.12 -22.62
N LEU A 53 -15.48 -1.10 -22.96
CA LEU A 53 -14.10 -0.93 -22.50
C LEU A 53 -13.98 0.05 -21.32
N ASN A 54 -15.09 0.63 -20.83
CA ASN A 54 -15.10 1.68 -19.82
C ASN A 54 -14.06 2.78 -20.11
N ILE A 55 -13.82 3.08 -21.39
CA ILE A 55 -12.99 4.21 -21.79
C ILE A 55 -13.85 5.45 -21.59
N THR A 56 -14.03 5.81 -20.32
CA THR A 56 -14.28 7.18 -19.94
C THR A 56 -13.07 7.92 -20.49
N ASN A 57 -13.26 8.68 -21.57
CA ASN A 57 -12.30 9.68 -21.96
C ASN A 57 -12.18 10.61 -20.74
N LYS A 58 -11.24 10.31 -19.84
CA LYS A 58 -10.66 11.29 -18.92
C LYS A 58 -9.81 12.25 -19.76
N PHE A 59 -10.45 12.87 -20.74
CA PHE A 59 -10.00 14.14 -21.26
C PHE A 59 -10.71 15.17 -20.41
N ASN A 60 -9.89 15.96 -19.73
CA ASN A 60 -10.27 17.17 -19.02
C ASN A 60 -11.19 18.01 -19.91
N THR A 61 -12.50 17.89 -19.74
CA THR A 61 -13.42 18.96 -20.09
C THR A 61 -13.71 19.67 -18.80
N ASN A 62 -13.06 20.83 -18.68
CA ASN A 62 -13.30 21.80 -17.65
C ASN A 62 -14.80 22.03 -17.48
N ASN A 63 -15.17 22.21 -16.22
CA ASN A 63 -16.48 22.63 -15.76
C ASN A 63 -16.96 23.85 -16.56
N ASN A 64 -17.80 23.63 -17.56
CA ASN A 64 -18.64 24.67 -18.14
C ASN A 64 -20.08 24.17 -17.99
N GLU A 65 -20.71 24.67 -16.93
CA GLU A 65 -22.15 24.92 -16.90
C GLU A 65 -22.54 25.76 -18.14
N GLU A 66 -23.80 25.66 -18.54
CA GLU A 66 -24.43 26.20 -19.77
C GLU A 66 -24.36 25.21 -20.95
N THR A 67 -25.43 24.47 -21.27
CA THR A 67 -26.66 25.06 -21.81
C THR A 67 -27.80 24.03 -21.72
N ILE A 68 -28.88 24.42 -21.06
CA ILE A 68 -30.20 23.80 -21.19
C ILE A 68 -30.69 24.16 -22.59
N GLY A 69 -30.52 23.24 -23.54
CA GLY A 69 -30.99 23.37 -24.92
C GLY A 69 -31.94 22.23 -25.25
N GLU A 70 -33.23 22.57 -25.24
CA GLU A 70 -34.31 21.95 -26.03
C GLU A 70 -34.35 20.42 -26.04
N HIS A 71 -35.04 19.86 -25.04
CA HIS A 71 -35.68 18.56 -25.20
C HIS A 71 -36.73 18.68 -26.32
N GLU A 72 -36.39 18.16 -27.51
CA GLU A 72 -37.38 17.62 -28.43
C GLU A 72 -38.30 16.70 -27.62
N LYS A 73 -39.58 17.09 -27.56
CA LYS A 73 -40.66 16.32 -26.97
C LYS A 73 -40.79 15.04 -27.80
N VAL A 74 -40.15 13.98 -27.33
CA VAL A 74 -40.46 12.63 -27.75
C VAL A 74 -41.79 12.27 -27.09
N ASP A 75 -42.74 11.91 -27.93
CA ASP A 75 -44.13 11.60 -27.67
C ASP A 75 -44.37 10.73 -26.42
N ASP A 76 -45.54 10.94 -25.81
CA ASP A 76 -46.15 10.19 -24.70
C ASP A 76 -45.71 8.71 -24.61
N ILE A 77 -44.61 8.45 -23.90
CA ILE A 77 -44.36 7.15 -23.31
C ILE A 77 -45.17 7.17 -22.01
N VAL A 78 -46.23 6.36 -21.94
CA VAL A 78 -46.87 6.01 -20.67
C VAL A 78 -45.81 5.29 -19.84
N LEU A 79 -45.00 6.06 -19.11
CA LEU A 79 -44.05 5.57 -18.13
C LEU A 79 -44.91 4.95 -17.03
N ASP A 80 -44.90 3.63 -17.00
CA ASP A 80 -45.55 2.86 -15.95
C ASP A 80 -45.01 3.37 -14.60
N ASP A 81 -45.89 3.96 -13.80
CA ASP A 81 -45.57 4.66 -12.56
C ASP A 81 -44.81 3.73 -11.58
N ASP A 82 -45.04 2.42 -11.73
CA ASP A 82 -44.38 1.36 -10.99
C ASP A 82 -42.93 1.14 -11.43
N ILE A 83 -42.60 1.33 -12.72
CA ILE A 83 -41.21 1.31 -13.22
C ILE A 83 -40.44 2.51 -12.68
N VAL A 84 -41.07 3.68 -12.63
CA VAL A 84 -40.45 4.90 -12.08
C VAL A 84 -40.17 4.73 -10.59
N LYS A 85 -41.14 4.21 -9.82
CA LYS A 85 -40.96 3.89 -8.39
C LYS A 85 -39.88 2.83 -8.16
N LEU A 86 -39.84 1.78 -8.99
CA LEU A 86 -38.83 0.73 -8.88
C LEU A 86 -37.43 1.31 -9.12
N ASN A 87 -37.26 2.14 -10.15
CA ASN A 87 -36.00 2.81 -10.44
C ASN A 87 -35.57 3.77 -9.32
N GLN A 88 -36.52 4.50 -8.73
CA GLN A 88 -36.25 5.36 -7.56
C GLN A 88 -35.80 4.53 -6.36
N ASN A 89 -36.47 3.42 -6.06
CA ASN A 89 -36.10 2.51 -4.97
C ASN A 89 -34.72 1.89 -5.20
N LEU A 90 -34.42 1.45 -6.43
CA LEU A 90 -33.11 0.92 -6.79
C LEU A 90 -32.01 1.99 -6.63
N THR A 91 -32.29 3.21 -7.07
CA THR A 91 -31.37 4.35 -6.93
C THR A 91 -31.12 4.66 -5.45
N ASN A 92 -32.15 4.66 -4.62
CA ASN A 92 -32.03 4.89 -3.18
C ASN A 92 -31.24 3.78 -2.49
N ALA A 93 -31.48 2.51 -2.84
CA ALA A 93 -30.72 1.37 -2.32
C ALA A 93 -29.24 1.47 -2.70
N LEU A 94 -28.93 1.86 -3.94
CA LEU A 94 -27.55 2.10 -4.39
C LEU A 94 -26.90 3.25 -3.63
N ILE A 95 -27.62 4.35 -3.39
CA ILE A 95 -27.12 5.49 -2.60
C ILE A 95 -26.82 5.05 -1.15
N GLU A 96 -27.68 4.22 -0.56
CA GLU A 96 -27.49 3.70 0.80
C GLU A 96 -26.26 2.79 0.88
N GLN A 97 -26.11 1.86 -0.06
CA GLN A 97 -24.91 1.02 -0.17
C GLN A 97 -23.63 1.87 -0.34
N LEU A 98 -23.68 2.93 -1.14
CA LEU A 98 -22.54 3.85 -1.29
C LEU A 98 -22.21 4.59 0.02
N LYS A 99 -23.22 4.99 0.80
CA LYS A 99 -22.99 5.61 2.12
C LYS A 99 -22.37 4.62 3.10
N GLU A 100 -22.89 3.39 3.16
CA GLU A 100 -22.38 2.36 4.06
C GLU A 100 -20.94 1.98 3.72
N THR A 101 -20.67 1.70 2.45
CA THR A 101 -19.30 1.39 1.98
C THR A 101 -18.33 2.53 2.24
N LYS A 102 -18.75 3.80 2.07
CA LYS A 102 -17.94 4.97 2.43
C LYS A 102 -17.66 5.07 3.93
N LEU A 103 -18.62 4.70 4.78
CA LEU A 103 -18.44 4.68 6.23
C LEU A 103 -17.48 3.55 6.64
N GLN A 104 -17.63 2.36 6.06
CA GLN A 104 -16.70 1.24 6.27
C GLN A 104 -15.27 1.62 5.84
N LEU A 105 -15.12 2.35 4.73
CA LEU A 105 -13.82 2.84 4.27
C LEU A 105 -13.15 3.74 5.33
N LYS A 106 -13.89 4.72 5.86
CA LYS A 106 -13.39 5.60 6.92
C LYS A 106 -12.95 4.84 8.17
N VAL A 107 -13.70 3.82 8.58
CA VAL A 107 -13.33 2.99 9.75
C VAL A 107 -12.05 2.21 9.47
N LYS A 108 -11.91 1.63 8.27
CA LYS A 108 -10.69 0.93 7.86
C LYS A 108 -9.48 1.88 7.80
N ASP A 109 -9.66 3.10 7.30
CA ASP A 109 -8.60 4.11 7.29
C ASP A 109 -8.13 4.43 8.71
N LEU A 110 -9.07 4.62 9.66
CA LEU A 110 -8.73 4.83 11.07
C LEU A 110 -7.96 3.63 11.67
N GLN A 111 -8.40 2.41 11.38
CA GLN A 111 -7.69 1.20 11.82
C GLN A 111 -6.28 1.12 11.24
N ILE A 112 -6.09 1.48 9.97
CA ILE A 112 -4.77 1.53 9.34
C ILE A 112 -3.89 2.58 10.02
N THR A 113 -4.45 3.75 10.39
CA THR A 113 -3.67 4.76 11.12
C THR A 113 -3.23 4.28 12.50
N ASP A 114 -4.12 3.65 13.28
CA ASP A 114 -3.78 3.10 14.60
C ASP A 114 -2.71 2.00 14.49
N LEU A 115 -2.87 1.08 13.53
CA LEU A 115 -1.88 0.03 13.28
C LEU A 115 -0.52 0.59 12.89
N ASN A 116 -0.49 1.63 12.06
CA ASN A 116 0.76 2.30 11.68
C ASN A 116 1.44 3.00 12.85
N ASP A 117 0.67 3.61 13.75
CA ASP A 117 1.23 4.28 14.93
C ASP A 117 1.77 3.27 15.95
N ARG A 118 1.07 2.16 16.17
CA ARG A 118 1.61 1.03 16.96
C ARG A 118 2.87 0.45 16.33
N LEU A 119 2.90 0.29 15.01
CA LEU A 119 4.06 -0.23 14.30
C LEU A 119 5.27 0.70 14.46
N LYS A 120 5.08 2.03 14.41
CA LYS A 120 6.14 3.00 14.69
C LYS A 120 6.67 2.87 16.11
N GLN A 121 5.77 2.78 17.10
CA GLN A 121 6.17 2.58 18.50
C GLN A 121 6.98 1.29 18.68
N GLU A 122 6.55 0.18 18.10
CA GLU A 122 7.28 -1.09 18.12
C GLU A 122 8.66 -0.97 17.44
N GLN A 123 8.75 -0.26 16.32
CA GLN A 123 10.03 -0.02 15.65
C GLN A 123 10.99 0.81 16.52
N GLU A 124 10.50 1.82 17.24
CA GLU A 124 11.30 2.60 18.18
C GLU A 124 11.74 1.77 19.39
N LEU A 125 10.84 0.99 19.96
CA LEU A 125 11.16 0.06 21.06
C LEU A 125 12.21 -0.98 20.62
N ASN A 126 12.07 -1.53 19.42
CA ASN A 126 13.04 -2.48 18.87
C ASN A 126 14.41 -1.84 18.67
N LYS A 127 14.47 -0.62 18.11
CA LYS A 127 15.73 0.15 18.01
C LYS A 127 16.35 0.39 19.39
N ASN A 128 15.56 0.79 20.38
CA ASN A 128 16.04 1.01 21.74
C ASN A 128 16.55 -0.29 22.38
N ASN A 129 15.83 -1.40 22.23
CA ASN A 129 16.26 -2.70 22.70
C ASN A 129 17.56 -3.16 22.02
N GLN A 130 17.72 -2.91 20.72
CA GLN A 130 18.95 -3.23 20.00
C GLN A 130 20.14 -2.41 20.53
N ILE A 131 19.94 -1.11 20.83
CA ILE A 131 20.97 -0.26 21.45
C ILE A 131 21.34 -0.79 22.84
N LEU A 132 20.36 -1.16 23.66
CA LEU A 132 20.59 -1.72 25.00
C LEU A 132 21.37 -3.04 24.94
N GLN A 133 21.01 -3.93 24.02
CA GLN A 133 21.73 -5.19 23.79
C GLN A 133 23.18 -4.97 23.35
N LEU A 134 23.48 -3.91 22.61
CA LEU A 134 24.85 -3.57 22.23
C LEU A 134 25.66 -2.96 23.39
N ARG A 135 25.00 -2.25 24.32
CA ARG A 135 25.66 -1.66 25.49
C ARG A 135 25.99 -2.67 26.59
N GLN A 136 25.09 -3.61 26.88
CA GLN A 136 25.31 -4.62 27.92
C GLN A 136 26.68 -5.33 27.83
N PRO A 137 27.11 -5.87 26.67
CA PRO A 137 28.41 -6.53 26.57
C PRO A 137 29.60 -5.55 26.63
N GLN A 138 29.39 -4.27 26.32
CA GLN A 138 30.45 -3.25 26.47
C GLN A 138 30.63 -2.87 27.95
N GLU A 139 29.54 -2.67 28.67
CA GLU A 139 29.58 -2.37 30.11
C GLU A 139 30.17 -3.54 30.89
N THR A 140 29.79 -4.79 30.60
CA THR A 140 30.38 -5.96 31.27
C THR A 140 31.88 -6.08 31.01
N LYS A 141 32.33 -5.81 29.78
CA LYS A 141 33.77 -5.81 29.45
C LYS A 141 34.53 -4.71 30.19
N GLN A 142 33.97 -3.50 30.25
CA GLN A 142 34.57 -2.40 30.99
C GLN A 142 34.66 -2.71 32.49
N LEU A 143 33.63 -3.33 33.06
CA LEU A 143 33.67 -3.79 34.45
C LEU A 143 34.74 -4.87 34.65
N GLU A 144 34.82 -5.86 33.75
CA GLU A 144 35.82 -6.93 33.81
C GLU A 144 37.26 -6.39 33.73
N GLU A 145 37.52 -5.44 32.82
CA GLU A 145 38.79 -4.72 32.73
C GLU A 145 39.12 -3.96 34.02
N HIS A 146 38.13 -3.30 34.62
CA HIS A 146 38.32 -2.57 35.87
C HIS A 146 38.59 -3.51 37.06
N PHE A 147 37.93 -4.68 37.12
CA PHE A 147 38.23 -5.70 38.13
C PHE A 147 39.63 -6.29 37.94
N ALA A 148 40.04 -6.59 36.71
CA ALA A 148 41.39 -7.08 36.41
C ALA A 148 42.48 -6.08 36.87
N LEU A 149 42.28 -4.78 36.62
CA LEU A 149 43.19 -3.73 37.10
C LEU A 149 43.22 -3.61 38.62
N VAL A 150 42.07 -3.79 39.28
CA VAL A 150 42.00 -3.78 40.74
C VAL A 150 42.73 -5.00 41.31
N ASP A 151 42.52 -6.18 40.74
CA ASP A 151 43.22 -7.40 41.15
C ASP A 151 44.72 -7.27 40.97
N GLU A 152 45.21 -6.73 39.85
CA GLU A 152 46.63 -6.45 39.63
C GLU A 152 47.19 -5.46 40.68
N LYS A 153 46.43 -4.42 41.03
CA LYS A 153 46.82 -3.50 42.11
C LYS A 153 46.84 -4.20 43.47
N LEU A 154 45.93 -5.11 43.74
CA LEU A 154 45.90 -5.86 44.99
C LEU A 154 47.02 -6.88 45.08
N THR A 155 47.36 -7.56 43.98
CA THR A 155 48.52 -8.48 43.92
C THR A 155 49.82 -7.71 44.10
N THR A 156 50.00 -6.58 43.42
CA THR A 156 51.20 -5.75 43.59
C THR A 156 51.31 -5.17 45.00
N LEU A 157 50.21 -4.77 45.64
CA LEU A 157 50.20 -4.35 47.05
C LEU A 157 50.53 -5.52 47.99
N ARG A 158 50.00 -6.72 47.72
CA ARG A 158 50.32 -7.94 48.47
C ARG A 158 51.81 -8.27 48.35
N ASP A 159 52.36 -8.25 47.14
CA ASP A 159 53.77 -8.51 46.88
C ASP A 159 54.64 -7.45 47.58
N GLN A 160 54.25 -6.18 47.56
CA GLN A 160 54.93 -5.12 48.32
C GLN A 160 54.85 -5.35 49.83
N MET A 161 53.75 -5.89 50.36
CA MET A 161 53.63 -6.25 51.77
C MET A 161 54.47 -7.48 52.14
N ASP A 162 54.57 -8.47 51.24
CA ASP A 162 55.40 -9.66 51.42
C ASP A 162 56.90 -9.32 51.36
N ILE A 163 57.30 -8.39 50.47
CA ILE A 163 58.67 -7.84 50.43
C ILE A 163 58.96 -6.99 51.68
N LYS A 164 57.97 -6.24 52.19
CA LYS A 164 58.10 -5.43 53.41
C LYS A 164 58.00 -6.23 54.71
N GLN A 165 57.68 -7.53 54.67
CA GLN A 165 57.84 -8.37 55.85
C GLN A 165 59.34 -8.69 56.02
N PRO A 166 60.05 -8.07 56.99
CA PRO A 166 61.42 -8.45 57.23
C PRO A 166 61.42 -9.91 57.66
N GLN A 167 62.34 -10.69 57.11
CA GLN A 167 62.69 -12.05 57.47
C GLN A 167 62.44 -12.37 58.96
N LYS A 168 61.21 -12.78 59.30
CA LYS A 168 60.82 -13.14 60.68
C LYS A 168 61.59 -14.36 61.21
N GLY A 169 62.37 -15.03 60.34
CA GLY A 169 63.29 -16.11 60.67
C GLY A 169 64.74 -15.70 60.92
N PHE A 170 65.22 -14.56 60.40
CA PHE A 170 66.63 -14.17 60.57
C PHE A 170 66.90 -13.52 61.94
N ILE A 171 65.99 -12.69 62.44
CA ILE A 171 66.10 -12.12 63.79
C ILE A 171 65.98 -13.25 64.85
N LYS A 172 65.17 -14.29 64.61
CA LYS A 172 65.05 -15.44 65.53
C LYS A 172 66.30 -16.33 65.61
N ARG A 173 67.21 -16.31 64.62
CA ARG A 173 68.48 -17.05 64.68
C ARG A 173 69.58 -16.29 65.43
N MET A 174 69.56 -14.96 65.42
CA MET A 174 70.53 -14.15 66.17
C MET A 174 70.32 -14.16 67.69
N PHE A 175 69.18 -14.66 68.19
CA PHE A 175 68.87 -14.76 69.62
C PHE A 175 68.83 -16.20 70.17
N LYS A 176 69.34 -17.18 69.41
CA LYS A 176 69.49 -18.56 69.92
C LYS A 176 70.95 -19.03 69.83
N LYS A 177 71.62 -18.86 70.97
CA LYS A 177 72.92 -19.41 71.41
C LYS A 177 74.15 -19.04 70.59
#